data_AF-A0AAN7ZIU2-F1
#
_entry.id   AF-A0AAN7ZIU2-F1
#
_cell.length_a   1.000
_cell.length_b   1.000
_cell.length_c   1.000
_cell.angle_alpha   90.00
_cell.angle_beta   90.00
_cell.angle_gamma   90.00
#
_symmetry.space_group_name_H-M   'P 1'
#
loop_
_entity.id
_entity.type
_entity.pdbx_description
1 polymer ?
#
loop_
_entity_poly.entity_id
_entity_poly.type
_entity_poly.pdbx_seq_one_letter_code
_entity_poly.pdbx_strand_id
1 'polypeptide(L)'
;MIESCPRKRMLLGITILGGLTIFVLIAESHWTQNNNSRKRIFRVEQNSTCFEREKYEIVDECQPCTDFEITSKSIGVCIHTHYKEVLKCASGEMVTRSCDKVAYIEEQKFWKFESFMFLPAFLSTVAVYVRKKVLYKRMVQRVQRQLANSV
;
A
#
# COMPACT_ATOMS: atom_id res chain seq x y z
N MET A 1 0.50 23.36 38.94
CA MET A 1 -0.12 22.08 38.53
C MET A 1 0.29 21.69 37.10
N ILE A 2 1.59 21.40 36.86
CA ILE A 2 2.11 20.88 35.57
C ILE A 2 3.05 19.66 35.80
N GLU A 3 3.25 19.24 37.05
CA GLU A 3 4.36 18.38 37.46
C GLU A 3 4.02 16.88 37.54
N SER A 4 3.12 16.41 36.68
CA SER A 4 2.85 14.99 36.51
C SER A 4 2.42 14.68 35.08
N CYS A 5 3.25 15.08 34.12
CA CYS A 5 3.19 14.49 32.80
C CYS A 5 4.17 13.30 32.78
N PRO A 6 3.71 12.05 32.99
CA PRO A 6 4.62 10.92 33.06
C PRO A 6 5.32 10.76 31.70
N ARG A 7 6.61 10.41 31.72
CA ARG A 7 7.50 10.14 30.58
C ARG A 7 6.85 9.32 29.44
N LYS A 8 5.83 8.51 29.76
CA LYS A 8 5.01 7.72 28.84
C LYS A 8 4.03 8.54 27.98
N ARG A 9 3.44 9.62 28.52
CA ARG A 9 2.57 10.53 27.77
C ARG A 9 3.38 11.39 26.78
N MET A 10 4.59 11.79 27.17
CA MET A 10 5.51 12.48 26.28
C MET A 10 5.94 11.59 25.10
N LEU A 11 6.26 10.31 25.36
CA LEU A 11 6.58 9.33 24.31
C LEU A 11 5.39 9.03 23.38
N LEU A 12 4.17 8.94 23.92
CA LEU A 12 2.95 8.81 23.12
C LEU A 12 2.72 10.02 22.23
N GLY A 13 2.92 11.24 22.76
CA GLY A 13 2.82 12.46 21.98
C GLY A 13 3.76 12.47 20.79
N ILE A 14 5.05 12.15 21.00
CA ILE A 14 6.07 12.15 19.94
C ILE A 14 5.80 11.07 18.89
N THR A 15 5.38 9.86 19.30
CA THR A 15 5.06 8.78 18.35
C THR A 15 3.80 9.08 17.54
N ILE A 16 2.77 9.66 18.16
CA ILE A 16 1.57 10.13 17.45
C ILE A 16 1.93 11.24 16.48
N LEU A 17 2.73 12.23 16.90
CA LEU A 17 3.12 13.34 16.03
C LEU A 17 3.94 12.84 14.83
N GLY A 18 4.90 11.94 15.05
CA GLY A 18 5.70 11.34 13.98
C GLY A 18 4.89 10.45 13.05
N GLY A 19 3.89 9.73 13.56
CA GLY A 19 2.94 8.99 12.73
C GLY A 19 2.08 9.92 11.86
N LEU A 20 1.62 11.04 12.45
CA LEU A 20 0.81 12.04 11.76
C LEU A 20 1.57 12.74 10.62
N THR A 21 2.86 13.05 10.81
CA THR A 21 3.68 13.66 9.75
C THR A 21 3.92 12.71 8.60
N ILE A 22 4.21 11.43 8.87
CA ILE A 22 4.36 10.40 7.83
C ILE A 22 3.05 10.20 7.07
N PHE A 23 1.92 10.17 7.79
CA PHE A 23 0.60 10.04 7.17
C PHE A 23 0.30 11.19 6.20
N VAL A 24 0.60 12.42 6.59
CA VAL A 24 0.41 13.61 5.74
C VAL A 24 1.27 13.52 4.47
N LEU A 25 2.54 13.12 4.58
CA LEU A 25 3.42 12.95 3.41
C LEU A 25 2.88 11.88 2.43
N ILE A 26 2.31 10.80 2.95
CA ILE A 26 1.69 9.76 2.13
C ILE A 26 0.42 10.29 1.45
N ALA A 27 -0.41 11.06 2.17
CA ALA A 27 -1.62 11.65 1.61
C ALA A 27 -1.28 12.64 0.47
N GLU A 28 -0.26 13.47 0.63
CA GLU A 28 0.22 14.37 -0.43
C GLU A 28 0.76 13.61 -1.64
N SER A 29 1.55 12.56 -1.42
CA SER A 29 2.05 11.68 -2.49
C SER A 29 0.90 11.01 -3.25
N HIS A 30 -0.12 10.55 -2.53
CA HIS A 30 -1.28 9.90 -3.14
C HIS A 30 -2.15 10.89 -3.93
N TRP A 31 -2.35 12.11 -3.44
CA TRP A 31 -3.15 13.12 -4.15
C TRP A 31 -2.47 13.57 -5.44
N THR A 32 -1.14 13.72 -5.41
CA THR A 32 -0.33 14.03 -6.59
C THR A 32 -0.44 12.95 -7.67
N GLN A 33 -0.60 11.67 -7.27
CA GLN A 33 -0.80 10.56 -8.21
C GLN A 33 -2.25 10.43 -8.70
N ASN A 34 -3.26 10.78 -7.87
CA ASN A 34 -4.68 10.60 -8.19
C ASN A 34 -5.21 11.61 -9.22
N ASN A 35 -4.68 12.85 -9.25
CA ASN A 35 -5.12 13.85 -10.24
C ASN A 35 -4.81 13.48 -11.70
N ASN A 36 -3.96 12.47 -11.95
CA ASN A 36 -3.68 11.95 -13.30
C ASN A 36 -4.56 10.75 -13.73
N SER A 37 -5.44 10.22 -12.86
CA SER A 37 -6.14 8.95 -13.11
C SER A 37 -7.62 9.14 -13.45
N ARG A 38 -7.92 9.87 -14.52
CA ARG A 38 -9.31 9.97 -15.05
C ARG A 38 -9.61 8.75 -15.92
N LYS A 39 -10.15 7.70 -15.29
CA LYS A 39 -10.58 6.43 -15.91
C LYS A 39 -11.50 6.68 -17.12
N ARG A 40 -11.03 6.42 -18.34
CA ARG A 40 -11.84 6.42 -19.57
C ARG A 40 -11.76 5.05 -20.24
N ILE A 41 -12.89 4.35 -20.29
CA ILE A 41 -13.08 3.09 -21.02
C ILE A 41 -12.96 3.42 -22.51
N PHE A 42 -11.90 2.98 -23.18
CA PHE A 42 -11.76 3.16 -24.64
C PHE A 42 -11.25 1.91 -25.34
N ARG A 43 -11.89 1.63 -26.48
CA ARG A 43 -11.68 0.48 -27.38
C ARG A 43 -10.28 0.53 -28.00
N VAL A 44 -9.57 -0.59 -27.90
CA VAL A 44 -8.22 -0.82 -28.43
C VAL A 44 -8.28 -0.99 -29.95
N GLU A 45 -7.40 -0.26 -30.65
CA GLU A 45 -7.12 -0.43 -32.08
C GLU A 45 -6.50 -1.81 -32.30
N GLN A 46 -7.22 -2.67 -33.05
CA GLN A 46 -6.81 -4.04 -33.37
C GLN A 46 -5.69 -4.06 -34.42
N ASN A 47 -4.44 -3.92 -34.00
CA ASN A 47 -3.33 -4.42 -34.81
C ASN A 47 -3.07 -5.88 -34.40
N SER A 48 -3.70 -6.78 -35.17
CA SER A 48 -3.69 -8.25 -35.14
C SER A 48 -4.03 -8.94 -33.81
N THR A 49 -5.22 -9.55 -33.78
CA THR A 49 -5.69 -10.44 -32.69
C THR A 49 -5.02 -11.82 -32.72
N CYS A 50 -3.73 -11.92 -33.03
CA CYS A 50 -3.05 -13.23 -33.10
C CYS A 50 -3.07 -13.96 -31.75
N PHE A 51 -3.11 -13.21 -30.64
CA PHE A 51 -3.27 -13.75 -29.28
C PHE A 51 -4.62 -14.46 -29.03
N GLU A 52 -5.66 -14.21 -29.84
CA GLU A 52 -6.95 -14.91 -29.72
C GLU A 52 -6.95 -16.27 -30.46
N ARG A 53 -6.01 -16.44 -31.40
CA ARG A 53 -6.00 -17.56 -32.35
C ARG A 53 -4.84 -18.52 -32.12
N GLU A 54 -3.72 -18.04 -31.59
CA GLU A 54 -2.50 -18.80 -31.43
C GLU A 54 -1.95 -18.71 -30.00
N LYS A 55 -1.09 -19.67 -29.65
CA LYS A 55 -0.29 -19.59 -28.43
C LYS A 55 0.72 -18.44 -28.61
N TYR A 56 0.82 -17.61 -27.58
CA TYR A 56 1.70 -16.46 -27.55
C TYR A 56 2.64 -16.56 -26.35
N GLU A 57 3.82 -15.96 -26.50
CA GLU A 57 4.78 -15.77 -25.43
C GLU A 57 4.84 -14.28 -25.08
N ILE A 58 4.89 -13.98 -23.78
CA ILE A 58 5.00 -12.60 -23.28
C ILE A 58 6.49 -12.25 -23.33
N VAL A 59 6.83 -11.31 -24.21
CA VAL A 59 8.23 -10.89 -24.40
C VAL A 59 8.58 -9.73 -23.48
N ASP A 60 7.69 -8.73 -23.40
CA ASP A 60 7.80 -7.66 -22.41
C ASP A 60 6.54 -7.65 -21.53
N GLU A 61 6.78 -7.77 -20.23
CA GLU A 61 5.77 -7.59 -19.20
C GLU A 61 5.25 -6.15 -19.18
N CYS A 62 4.06 -5.96 -18.57
CA CYS A 62 3.35 -4.69 -18.56
C CYS A 62 4.21 -3.53 -18.01
N GLN A 63 4.66 -2.67 -18.92
CA GLN A 63 5.52 -1.51 -18.63
C GLN A 63 4.79 -0.19 -18.91
N PRO A 64 5.11 0.87 -18.15
CA PRO A 64 4.63 2.21 -18.47
C PRO A 64 5.16 2.63 -19.84
N CYS A 65 4.30 3.23 -20.64
CA CYS A 65 4.67 3.82 -21.92
C CYS A 65 5.65 4.97 -21.70
N THR A 66 6.59 5.13 -22.63
CA THR A 66 7.56 6.24 -22.59
C THR A 66 6.90 7.55 -23.02
N ASP A 67 7.37 8.69 -22.50
CA ASP A 67 6.81 10.02 -22.83
C ASP A 67 6.83 10.33 -24.33
N PHE A 68 7.81 9.76 -25.05
CA PHE A 68 7.90 9.87 -26.50
C PHE A 68 6.76 9.14 -27.22
N GLU A 69 6.40 7.92 -26.78
CA GLU A 69 5.31 7.13 -27.38
C GLU A 69 3.94 7.77 -27.14
N ILE A 70 3.78 8.43 -25.98
CA ILE A 70 2.57 9.18 -25.64
C ILE A 70 2.44 10.42 -26.53
N THR A 71 3.54 11.15 -26.75
CA THR A 71 3.53 12.40 -27.52
C THR A 71 3.44 12.15 -29.02
N SER A 72 4.15 11.14 -29.52
CA SER A 72 4.20 10.79 -30.95
C SER A 72 2.97 10.04 -31.44
N LYS A 73 2.12 9.52 -30.54
CA LYS A 73 0.92 8.73 -30.86
C LYS A 73 1.20 7.52 -31.76
N SER A 74 2.45 7.03 -31.77
CA SER A 74 2.87 5.92 -32.63
C SER A 74 2.18 4.61 -32.25
N ILE A 75 1.82 4.45 -30.97
CA ILE A 75 1.13 3.29 -30.43
C ILE A 75 -0.18 3.78 -29.80
N GLY A 76 -1.30 3.51 -30.48
CA GLY A 76 -2.63 3.95 -30.03
C GLY A 76 -2.98 3.46 -28.61
N VAL A 77 -2.42 2.33 -28.21
CA VAL A 77 -2.55 1.72 -26.88
C VAL A 77 -2.00 2.65 -25.76
N CYS A 78 -0.86 3.30 -26.01
CA CYS A 78 -0.17 4.15 -25.05
C CYS A 78 -0.84 5.51 -24.80
N ILE A 79 -1.65 5.99 -25.74
CA ILE A 79 -2.40 7.25 -25.61
C ILE A 79 -3.48 7.13 -24.54
N HIS A 80 -4.04 5.93 -24.37
CA HIS A 80 -5.24 5.73 -23.55
C HIS A 80 -4.97 5.02 -22.23
N THR A 81 -4.14 3.98 -22.25
CA THR A 81 -3.89 3.15 -21.06
C THR A 81 -2.56 3.47 -20.38
N HIS A 82 -1.65 4.19 -21.06
CA HIS A 82 -0.29 4.49 -20.59
C HIS A 82 0.55 3.27 -20.17
N TYR A 83 0.04 2.07 -20.41
CA TYR A 83 0.68 0.79 -20.12
C TYR A 83 0.56 -0.10 -21.35
N LYS A 84 1.67 -0.73 -21.71
CA LYS A 84 1.75 -1.64 -22.85
C LYS A 84 2.37 -2.96 -22.41
N GLU A 85 1.88 -4.06 -22.99
CA GLU A 85 2.53 -5.36 -22.98
C GLU A 85 2.87 -5.74 -24.42
N VAL A 86 4.01 -6.42 -24.62
CA VAL A 86 4.44 -6.89 -25.94
C VAL A 86 4.43 -8.41 -25.97
N LEU A 87 3.68 -8.94 -26.92
CA LEU A 87 3.43 -10.35 -27.11
C LEU A 87 4.11 -10.79 -28.40
N LYS A 88 4.71 -11.98 -28.41
CA LYS A 88 5.20 -12.62 -29.63
C LYS A 88 4.33 -13.84 -29.91
N CYS A 89 3.66 -13.81 -31.05
CA CYS A 89 2.85 -14.94 -31.51
C CYS A 89 3.75 -16.04 -32.10
N ALA A 90 3.24 -17.28 -32.12
CA ALA A 90 3.95 -18.42 -32.70
C ALA A 90 4.26 -18.20 -34.20
N SER A 91 3.44 -17.41 -34.90
CA SER A 91 3.68 -16.91 -36.25
C SER A 91 4.90 -15.99 -36.42
N GLY A 92 5.52 -15.54 -35.32
CA GLY A 92 6.63 -14.60 -35.32
C GLY A 92 6.22 -13.13 -35.34
N GLU A 93 4.91 -12.83 -35.39
CA GLU A 93 4.40 -11.46 -35.29
C GLU A 93 4.51 -10.92 -33.85
N MET A 94 4.94 -9.67 -33.71
CA MET A 94 4.95 -8.95 -32.43
C MET A 94 3.72 -8.06 -32.33
N VAL A 95 2.92 -8.25 -31.29
CA VAL A 95 1.68 -7.51 -31.05
C VAL A 95 1.78 -6.76 -29.74
N THR A 96 1.32 -5.51 -29.75
CA THR A 96 1.26 -4.66 -28.56
C THR A 96 -0.17 -4.54 -28.07
N ARG A 97 -0.41 -4.83 -26.79
CA ARG A 97 -1.74 -4.79 -26.18
C ARG A 97 -1.75 -3.87 -24.96
N SER A 98 -2.91 -3.29 -24.65
CA SER A 98 -3.12 -2.59 -23.37
C SER A 98 -3.30 -3.62 -22.27
N CYS A 99 -2.47 -3.53 -21.24
CA CYS A 99 -2.62 -4.34 -20.04
C CYS A 99 -3.22 -3.48 -18.92
N ASP A 100 -4.20 -4.04 -18.20
CA ASP A 100 -4.76 -3.38 -17.02
C ASP A 100 -3.77 -3.51 -15.87
N LYS A 101 -3.17 -2.37 -15.51
CA LYS A 101 -2.16 -2.14 -14.47
C LYS A 101 -2.60 -2.47 -13.03
N VAL A 102 -3.60 -3.33 -12.86
CA VAL A 102 -4.43 -3.39 -11.66
C VAL A 102 -3.89 -4.37 -10.63
N ALA A 103 -3.44 -5.58 -10.99
CA ALA A 103 -3.09 -6.58 -9.97
C ALA A 103 -1.81 -6.26 -9.14
N TYR A 104 -0.67 -6.03 -9.80
CA TYR A 104 0.61 -5.94 -9.10
C TYR A 104 0.83 -4.62 -8.31
N ILE A 105 0.32 -3.51 -8.86
CA ILE A 105 0.46 -2.19 -8.22
C ILE A 105 -0.53 -2.04 -7.05
N GLU A 106 -1.71 -2.66 -7.14
CA GLU A 106 -2.66 -2.71 -6.02
C GLU A 106 -2.12 -3.55 -4.87
N GLU A 107 -1.43 -4.65 -5.14
CA GLU A 107 -0.86 -5.51 -4.10
C GLU A 107 0.18 -4.78 -3.25
N GLN A 108 1.10 -4.04 -3.87
CA GLN A 108 2.08 -3.24 -3.13
C GLN A 108 1.44 -2.09 -2.35
N LYS A 109 0.40 -1.47 -2.90
CA LYS A 109 -0.35 -0.41 -2.21
C LYS A 109 -1.11 -0.97 -1.01
N PHE A 110 -1.70 -2.15 -1.15
CA PHE A 110 -2.36 -2.87 -0.08
C PHE A 110 -1.39 -3.19 1.06
N TRP A 111 -0.20 -3.73 0.75
CA TRP A 111 0.77 -4.09 1.78
C TRP A 111 1.32 -2.89 2.56
N LYS A 112 1.48 -1.74 1.89
CA LYS A 112 1.86 -0.48 2.54
C LYS A 112 0.76 0.03 3.47
N PHE A 113 -0.50 -0.01 3.03
CA PHE A 113 -1.64 0.40 3.83
C PHE A 113 -1.84 -0.51 5.06
N GLU A 114 -1.81 -1.82 4.84
CA GLU A 114 -1.95 -2.84 5.89
C GLU A 114 -0.86 -2.67 6.95
N SER A 115 0.40 -2.55 6.54
CA SER A 115 1.51 -2.32 7.47
C SER A 115 1.35 -1.03 8.27
N PHE A 116 0.88 0.03 7.63
CA PHE A 116 0.68 1.32 8.27
C PHE A 116 -0.45 1.30 9.31
N MET A 117 -1.53 0.55 9.06
CA MET A 117 -2.62 0.36 10.04
C MET A 117 -2.24 -0.64 11.14
N PHE A 118 -1.47 -1.67 10.80
CA PHE A 118 -1.06 -2.73 11.72
C PHE A 118 -0.08 -2.23 12.79
N LEU A 119 0.90 -1.40 12.41
CA LEU A 119 1.90 -0.87 13.34
C LEU A 119 1.30 -0.16 14.58
N PRO A 120 0.43 0.86 14.44
CA PRO A 120 -0.15 1.55 15.59
C PRO A 120 -1.10 0.64 16.38
N ALA A 121 -1.83 -0.26 15.72
CA ALA A 121 -2.70 -1.23 16.40
C ALA A 121 -1.89 -2.20 17.27
N PHE A 122 -0.77 -2.70 16.75
CA PHE A 122 0.15 -3.57 17.47
C PHE A 122 0.78 -2.84 18.66
N LEU A 123 1.30 -1.63 18.45
CA LEU A 123 1.90 -0.82 19.51
C LEU A 123 0.90 -0.51 20.64
N SER A 124 -0.34 -0.16 20.28
CA SER A 124 -1.42 0.07 21.25
C SER A 124 -1.73 -1.19 22.06
N THR A 125 -1.83 -2.35 21.39
CA THR A 125 -2.08 -3.64 22.03
C THR A 125 -0.98 -4.02 23.01
N VAL A 126 0.28 -3.88 22.60
CA VAL A 126 1.44 -4.14 23.47
C VAL A 126 1.44 -3.20 24.68
N ALA A 127 1.14 -1.91 24.48
CA ALA A 127 1.08 -0.93 25.56
C ALA A 127 0.00 -1.30 26.60
N VAL A 128 -1.19 -1.70 26.15
CA VAL A 128 -2.27 -2.16 27.02
C VAL A 128 -1.88 -3.43 27.76
N TYR A 129 -1.25 -4.38 27.08
CA TYR A 129 -0.80 -5.64 27.68
C TYR A 129 0.21 -5.41 28.82
N VAL A 130 1.22 -4.57 28.58
CA VAL A 130 2.19 -4.20 29.62
C VAL A 130 1.51 -3.53 30.81
N ARG A 131 0.55 -2.62 30.56
CA ARG A 131 -0.22 -1.98 31.63
C ARG A 131 -1.01 -3.00 32.46
N LYS A 132 -1.70 -3.94 31.80
CA LYS A 132 -2.44 -5.02 32.47
C LYS A 132 -1.51 -5.87 33.34
N LYS A 133 -0.32 -6.24 32.84
CA LYS A 133 0.66 -7.03 33.59
C LYS A 133 1.18 -6.32 34.84
N VAL A 134 1.42 -5.01 34.76
CA VAL A 134 1.85 -4.20 35.92
C VAL A 134 0.74 -4.09 36.96
N LEU A 135 -0.50 -3.84 36.52
CA LEU A 135 -1.66 -3.77 37.43
C LEU A 135 -1.93 -5.11 38.10
N TYR A 136 -1.84 -6.20 37.33
CA TYR A 136 -2.00 -7.56 37.85
C TYR A 136 -0.98 -7.88 38.93
N LYS A 137 0.31 -7.59 38.70
CA LYS A 137 1.35 -7.76 39.74
C LYS A 137 1.04 -6.99 41.02
N ARG A 138 0.58 -5.73 40.90
CA ARG A 138 0.22 -4.91 42.07
C ARG A 138 -1.01 -5.46 42.81
N MET A 139 -2.02 -5.94 42.07
CA MET A 139 -3.21 -6.55 42.65
C MET A 139 -2.84 -7.82 43.43
N VAL A 140 -2.06 -8.72 42.83
CA VAL A 140 -1.60 -9.96 43.47
C VAL A 140 -0.79 -9.65 44.74
N GLN A 141 0.12 -8.67 44.70
CA GLN A 141 0.87 -8.26 45.90
C GLN A 141 -0.04 -7.73 47.02
N ARG A 142 -1.12 -7.02 46.67
CA ARG A 142 -2.12 -6.56 47.66
C ARG A 142 -2.90 -7.72 48.26
N VAL A 143 -3.35 -8.65 47.44
CA VAL A 143 -4.07 -9.86 47.88
C VAL A 143 -3.20 -10.70 48.80
N GLN A 144 -1.92 -10.92 48.46
CA GLN A 144 -0.99 -11.67 49.31
C GLN A 144 -0.79 -11.02 50.68
N ARG A 145 -0.69 -9.69 50.76
CA ARG A 145 -0.61 -8.98 52.05
C ARG A 145 -1.89 -9.08 52.87
N GLN A 146 -3.06 -9.06 52.22
CA GLN A 146 -4.33 -9.24 52.92
C GLN A 146 -4.46 -10.65 53.49
N LEU A 147 -4.09 -11.68 52.71
CA LEU A 147 -4.10 -13.08 53.17
C LEU A 147 -3.10 -13.33 54.31
N ALA A 148 -1.92 -12.72 54.26
CA ALA A 148 -0.92 -12.84 55.33
C ALA A 148 -1.34 -12.14 56.63
N ASN A 149 -2.20 -11.11 56.55
CA ASN A 149 -2.70 -10.38 57.71
C ASN A 149 -4.02 -10.95 58.26
N SER A 150 -4.66 -11.89 57.56
CA SER A 150 -5.91 -12.54 57.97
C SER A 150 -5.71 -13.91 58.65
N VAL A 151 -4.45 -14.32 58.86
CA VAL A 151 -4.05 -15.53 59.60
C VAL A 151 -3.49 -15.12 60.96
#